data_AF-A0A850TA04-F1
#
_entry.id   AF-A0A850TA04-F1
#
_cell.length_a   1.000
_cell.length_b   1.000
_cell.length_c   1.000
_cell.angle_alpha   90.00
_cell.angle_beta   90.00
_cell.angle_gamma   90.00
#
_symmetry.space_group_name_H-M   'P 1'
#
loop_
_entity.id
_entity.type
_entity.pdbx_description
1 polymer ?
#
loop_
_entity_poly.entity_id
_entity_poly.type
_entity_poly.pdbx_seq_one_letter_code
_entity_poly.pdbx_strand_id
1 'polypeptide(L)'
;MTSKVLYSLLGKASTKGNDQKKCKVLLKDAEIYRYIELNPVRAGIVTNPKDYHWSSYGINALGNVSDLCTPHPEYLNLGRDSDKRRKNYRELFKHQLSDTVLEQIRKATNKGMIVGNDRFRKEIEALTGRRVKEKKRGRPVGWRKPKV
;
A
#
# COMPACT_ATOMS: atom_id res chain seq x y z
N MET A 1 13.84 -1.53 -4.00
CA MET A 1 12.93 -2.30 -4.89
C MET A 1 11.59 -2.71 -4.24
N THR A 2 11.24 -2.24 -3.04
CA THR A 2 10.01 -2.66 -2.32
C THR A 2 8.74 -1.86 -2.65
N SER A 3 8.84 -0.78 -3.44
CA SER A 3 7.68 0.08 -3.74
C SER A 3 6.82 -0.42 -4.93
N LYS A 4 7.41 -1.11 -5.91
CA LYS A 4 6.66 -1.50 -7.13
C LYS A 4 5.57 -2.56 -6.92
N VAL A 5 5.62 -3.34 -5.83
CA VAL A 5 4.60 -4.37 -5.56
C VAL A 5 3.33 -3.76 -4.97
N LEU A 6 3.44 -2.73 -4.11
CA LEU A 6 2.25 -2.14 -3.48
C LEU A 6 1.44 -1.24 -4.45
N TYR A 7 2.10 -0.48 -5.32
CA TYR A 7 1.41 0.40 -6.27
C TYR A 7 0.74 -0.35 -7.43
N SER A 8 1.15 -1.58 -7.75
CA SER A 8 0.48 -2.36 -8.81
C SER A 8 -0.92 -2.86 -8.41
N LEU A 9 -1.23 -2.87 -7.11
CA LEU A 9 -2.54 -3.21 -6.57
C LEU A 9 -3.44 -1.98 -6.32
N LEU A 10 -2.94 -0.76 -6.50
CA LEU A 10 -3.65 0.48 -6.16
C LEU A 10 -4.11 1.34 -7.33
N GLY A 11 -3.79 1.02 -8.59
CA GLY A 11 -4.36 1.82 -9.67
C GLY A 11 -3.74 1.61 -11.04
N LYS A 12 -4.33 0.70 -11.81
CA LYS A 12 -4.46 0.89 -13.26
C LYS A 12 -5.92 0.65 -13.66
N ALA A 13 -6.82 1.43 -13.07
CA ALA A 13 -8.10 1.73 -13.71
C ALA A 13 -7.94 3.13 -14.32
N SER A 14 -7.59 3.18 -15.61
CA SER A 14 -7.62 4.42 -16.38
C SER A 14 -9.09 4.82 -16.56
N THR A 15 -9.58 5.73 -15.73
CA THR A 15 -10.91 6.32 -15.89
C THR A 15 -10.82 7.46 -16.90
N LYS A 16 -11.13 7.18 -18.18
CA LYS A 16 -11.65 8.21 -19.08
C LYS A 16 -13.06 8.54 -18.59
N GLY A 17 -13.21 9.60 -17.82
CA GLY A 17 -14.53 10.02 -17.32
C GLY A 17 -14.40 10.89 -16.08
N ASN A 18 -14.85 12.13 -16.20
CA ASN A 18 -14.84 13.16 -15.19
C ASN A 18 -15.90 12.90 -14.11
N ASP A 19 -15.75 11.80 -13.36
CA ASP A 19 -16.67 11.40 -12.31
C ASP A 19 -15.83 10.99 -11.09
N GLN A 20 -15.53 11.95 -10.20
CA GLN A 20 -14.77 11.74 -8.98
C GLN A 20 -15.58 10.92 -7.95
N LYS A 21 -15.93 9.68 -8.27
CA LYS A 21 -16.40 8.72 -7.27
C LYS A 21 -15.19 8.30 -6.46
N LYS A 22 -14.94 9.00 -5.34
CA LYS A 22 -13.89 8.66 -4.37
C LYS A 22 -14.08 7.24 -3.83
N CYS A 23 -13.48 6.29 -4.53
CA CYS A 23 -13.11 4.97 -4.06
C CYS A 23 -12.19 5.11 -2.86
N LYS A 24 -12.73 5.18 -1.64
CA LYS A 24 -11.91 5.25 -0.43
C LYS A 24 -11.25 3.88 -0.22
N VAL A 25 -9.96 3.79 -0.56
CA VAL A 25 -9.06 2.85 0.12
C VAL A 25 -9.20 3.13 1.61
N LEU A 26 -9.39 2.08 2.43
CA LEU A 26 -9.58 2.24 3.87
C LEU A 26 -8.34 2.81 4.56
N LEU A 27 -7.21 2.77 3.87
CA LEU A 27 -5.96 3.33 4.33
C LEU A 27 -5.75 4.72 3.76
N LYS A 28 -5.29 5.63 4.60
CA LYS A 28 -4.73 6.89 4.11
C LYS A 28 -3.39 6.59 3.43
N ASP A 29 -3.04 7.26 2.34
CA ASP A 29 -1.79 7.00 1.62
C ASP A 29 -0.53 7.19 2.47
N ALA A 30 -0.61 8.06 3.49
CA ALA A 30 0.40 8.19 4.53
C ALA A 30 0.68 6.88 5.29
N GLU A 31 -0.30 5.99 5.42
CA GLU A 31 -0.15 4.70 6.10
C GLU A 31 0.67 3.70 5.29
N ILE A 32 0.60 3.79 3.96
CA ILE A 32 1.41 3.00 3.05
C ILE A 32 2.88 3.38 3.16
N TYR A 33 3.18 4.69 3.22
CA TYR A 33 4.54 5.16 3.49
C TYR A 33 5.08 4.62 4.81
N ARG A 34 4.30 4.73 5.90
CA ARG A 34 4.67 4.15 7.20
C ARG A 34 4.93 2.65 7.11
N TYR A 35 4.10 1.92 6.36
CA TYR A 35 4.27 0.48 6.22
C TYR A 35 5.58 0.16 5.51
N ILE A 36 5.86 0.78 4.37
CA ILE A 36 7.03 0.51 3.56
C ILE A 36 8.32 0.90 4.31
N GLU A 37 8.39 2.11 4.84
CA GLU A 37 9.62 2.66 5.43
C GLU A 37 9.97 2.02 6.78
N LEU A 38 8.97 1.60 7.56
CA LEU A 38 9.21 0.90 8.83
C LEU A 38 9.39 -0.62 8.64
N ASN A 39 9.28 -1.16 7.43
CA ASN A 39 9.44 -2.60 7.22
C ASN A 39 10.84 -3.13 7.57
N PRO A 40 11.94 -2.48 7.15
CA PRO A 40 13.29 -2.90 7.53
C PRO A 40 13.52 -2.88 9.04
N VAL A 41 12.91 -1.90 9.74
CA VAL A 41 12.95 -1.80 11.20
C VAL A 41 12.20 -2.94 11.86
N ARG A 42 10.96 -3.21 11.41
CA ARG A 42 10.16 -4.33 11.94
C ARG A 42 10.78 -5.70 11.66
N ALA A 43 11.54 -5.83 10.57
CA ALA A 43 12.26 -7.06 10.24
C ALA A 43 13.58 -7.20 11.02
N GLY A 44 13.95 -6.23 11.86
CA GLY A 44 15.20 -6.25 12.62
C GLY A 44 16.46 -6.05 11.77
N ILE A 45 16.33 -5.58 10.53
CA ILE A 45 17.47 -5.37 9.62
C ILE A 45 18.22 -4.09 9.97
N VAL A 46 17.50 -3.05 10.40
CA VAL A 46 18.05 -1.76 10.82
C VAL A 46 17.31 -1.22 12.04
N THR A 47 17.94 -0.35 12.81
CA THR A 47 17.31 0.29 13.98
C THR A 47 16.42 1.47 13.58
N ASN A 48 16.83 2.27 12.58
CA ASN A 48 16.05 3.41 12.11
C ASN A 48 15.73 3.31 10.62
N PRO A 49 14.60 3.87 10.16
CA PRO A 49 14.23 3.84 8.74
C PRO A 49 15.25 4.57 7.85
N LYS A 50 15.95 5.58 8.39
CA LYS A 50 17.02 6.31 7.68
C LYS A 50 18.24 5.44 7.36
N ASP A 51 18.45 4.36 8.11
CA ASP A 51 19.64 3.52 8.00
C ASP A 51 19.47 2.47 6.87
N TYR A 52 18.25 2.32 6.32
CA TYR A 52 17.99 1.41 5.21
C TYR A 52 18.14 2.13 3.86
N HIS A 53 19.22 1.82 3.14
CA HIS A 53 19.57 2.51 1.90
C HIS A 53 18.56 2.29 0.75
N TRP A 54 17.87 1.16 0.71
CA TRP A 54 17.00 0.79 -0.43
C TRP A 54 15.55 1.24 -0.29
N SER A 55 15.31 2.36 0.40
CA SER A 55 14.00 3.00 0.46
C SER A 55 14.02 4.47 0.06
N SER A 56 12.83 5.03 -0.16
CA SER A 56 12.65 6.45 -0.47
C SER A 56 12.87 7.36 0.73
N TYR A 57 13.13 6.82 1.94
CA TYR A 57 13.27 7.62 3.15
C TYR A 57 14.37 8.67 3.03
N GLY A 58 15.54 8.31 2.50
CA GLY A 58 16.64 9.26 2.32
C GLY A 58 16.25 10.46 1.46
N ILE A 59 15.47 10.23 0.40
CA ILE A 59 15.04 11.28 -0.52
C ILE A 59 13.91 12.11 0.12
N ASN A 60 12.86 11.45 0.59
CA ASN A 60 11.64 12.10 1.06
C ASN A 60 11.80 12.76 2.44
N ALA A 61 12.61 12.19 3.32
CA ALA A 61 12.79 12.63 4.71
C ALA A 61 14.05 13.47 4.92
N LEU A 62 15.17 13.10 4.28
CA LEU A 62 16.48 13.74 4.47
C LEU A 62 16.83 14.70 3.33
N GLY A 63 16.16 14.58 2.17
CA GLY A 63 16.39 15.46 1.02
C GLY A 63 17.54 15.01 0.14
N ASN A 64 17.96 13.75 0.20
CA ASN A 64 18.98 13.20 -0.69
C ASN A 64 18.55 13.37 -2.16
N VAL A 65 19.47 13.79 -3.01
CA VAL A 65 19.23 13.94 -4.45
C VAL A 65 19.34 12.58 -5.12
N SER A 66 18.38 12.23 -5.96
CA SER A 66 18.41 11.02 -6.78
C SER A 66 17.45 11.14 -7.95
N ASP A 67 17.95 10.83 -9.14
CA ASP A 67 17.13 10.81 -10.37
C ASP A 67 16.24 9.55 -10.48
N LEU A 68 16.40 8.61 -9.54
CA LEU A 68 15.66 7.34 -9.54
C LEU A 68 14.27 7.46 -8.90
N CYS A 69 13.95 8.59 -8.26
CA CYS A 69 12.71 8.75 -7.51
C CYS A 69 11.91 9.96 -7.99
N THR A 70 10.74 9.69 -8.56
CA THR A 70 9.75 10.74 -8.86
C THR A 70 8.84 10.94 -7.65
N PRO A 71 8.69 12.18 -7.14
CA PRO A 71 7.78 12.46 -6.02
C PRO A 71 6.33 12.08 -6.34
N HIS A 72 5.71 11.30 -5.47
CA HIS A 72 4.29 10.95 -5.59
C HIS A 72 3.41 12.15 -5.18
N PRO A 73 2.21 12.34 -5.77
CA PRO A 73 1.30 13.43 -5.40
C PRO A 73 1.00 13.52 -3.90
N GLU A 74 0.84 12.38 -3.23
CA GLU A 74 0.60 12.35 -1.78
C GLU A 74 1.79 12.88 -0.97
N TYR A 75 3.03 12.63 -1.42
CA TYR A 75 4.20 13.26 -0.82
C TYR A 75 4.22 14.77 -1.07
N LEU A 76 3.86 15.21 -2.28
CA LEU A 76 3.73 16.63 -2.61
C LEU A 76 2.68 17.32 -1.73
N ASN A 77 1.57 16.63 -1.43
CA ASN A 77 0.49 17.13 -0.58
C ASN A 77 0.90 17.29 0.90
N LEU A 78 2.03 16.72 1.34
CA LEU A 78 2.51 16.89 2.71
C LEU A 78 2.96 18.31 3.03
N GLY A 79 3.21 19.17 2.03
CA GLY A 79 3.63 20.54 2.29
C GLY A 79 3.85 21.34 1.01
N ARG A 80 3.72 22.66 1.11
CA ARG A 80 3.86 23.57 -0.04
C ARG A 80 5.31 23.68 -0.54
N ASP A 81 6.27 23.54 0.36
CA ASP A 81 7.70 23.65 0.08
C ASP A 81 8.44 22.36 0.48
N SER A 82 9.69 22.21 0.05
CA SER A 82 10.50 21.01 0.33
C SER A 82 10.70 20.77 1.82
N ASP A 83 10.88 21.82 2.62
CA ASP A 83 11.24 21.68 4.02
C ASP A 83 10.04 21.28 4.87
N LYS A 84 8.86 21.83 4.59
CA LYS A 84 7.59 21.38 5.18
C LYS A 84 7.28 19.94 4.77
N ARG A 85 7.49 19.56 3.51
CA ARG A 85 7.28 18.17 3.06
C ARG A 85 8.17 17.21 3.83
N ARG A 86 9.47 17.48 3.91
CA ARG A 86 10.43 16.66 4.66
C ARG A 86 10.09 16.58 6.15
N LYS A 87 9.74 17.72 6.76
CA LYS A 87 9.31 17.78 8.17
C LYS A 87 8.08 16.90 8.38
N ASN A 88 7.01 17.15 7.64
CA ASN A 88 5.74 16.43 7.79
C ASN A 88 5.88 14.95 7.44
N TYR A 89 6.75 14.59 6.48
CA TYR A 89 7.09 13.20 6.19
C TYR A 89 7.73 12.53 7.40
N ARG A 90 8.74 13.13 8.04
CA ARG A 90 9.34 12.59 9.27
C ARG A 90 8.34 12.41 10.40
N GLU A 91 7.40 13.35 10.56
CA GLU A 91 6.34 13.28 11.56
C GLU A 91 5.45 12.04 11.40
N LEU A 92 5.25 11.54 10.17
CA LEU A 92 4.44 10.33 9.93
C LEU A 92 4.96 9.11 10.70
N PHE A 93 6.27 9.04 10.96
CA PHE A 93 6.92 7.86 11.56
C PHE A 93 7.09 7.95 13.07
N LYS A 94 6.69 9.06 13.72
CA LYS A 94 6.73 9.18 15.18
C LYS A 94 5.77 8.21 15.87
N HIS A 95 4.69 7.84 15.18
CA HIS A 95 3.69 6.92 15.68
C HIS A 95 3.69 5.65 14.83
N GLN A 96 3.59 4.50 15.52
CA GLN A 96 3.44 3.22 14.85
C GLN A 96 2.08 3.14 14.14
N LEU A 97 2.01 2.30 13.11
CA LEU A 97 0.74 1.90 12.51
C LEU A 97 -0.06 1.09 13.52
N SER A 98 -1.38 1.25 13.55
CA SER A 98 -2.22 0.38 14.36
C SER A 98 -2.13 -1.07 13.87
N ASP A 99 -2.19 -2.02 14.80
CA ASP A 99 -2.12 -3.45 14.47
C ASP A 99 -3.23 -3.87 13.51
N THR A 100 -4.41 -3.27 13.64
CA THR A 100 -5.54 -3.50 12.73
C THR A 100 -5.19 -3.14 11.28
N VAL A 101 -4.56 -1.98 11.07
CA VAL A 101 -4.13 -1.53 9.73
C VAL A 101 -3.02 -2.42 9.19
N LEU A 102 -2.02 -2.76 10.02
CA LEU A 102 -0.95 -3.66 9.64
C LEU A 102 -1.48 -5.03 9.19
N GLU A 103 -2.44 -5.58 9.93
CA GLU A 103 -3.03 -6.88 9.61
C GLU A 103 -3.87 -6.82 8.32
N GLN A 104 -4.58 -5.72 8.08
CA GLN A 104 -5.29 -5.51 6.81
C GLN A 104 -4.32 -5.49 5.62
N ILE A 105 -3.22 -4.74 5.72
CA ILE A 105 -2.18 -4.68 4.66
C ILE A 105 -1.58 -6.07 4.43
N ARG A 106 -1.23 -6.78 5.50
CA ARG A 106 -0.63 -8.12 5.42
C ARG A 106 -1.56 -9.15 4.80
N LYS A 107 -2.81 -9.23 5.26
CA LYS A 107 -3.82 -10.15 4.72
C LYS A 107 -4.05 -9.90 3.24
N ALA A 108 -4.16 -8.63 2.84
CA ALA A 108 -4.35 -8.27 1.44
C ALA A 108 -3.14 -8.67 0.59
N THR A 109 -1.93 -8.26 1.01
CA THR A 109 -0.68 -8.55 0.28
C THR A 109 -0.44 -10.05 0.13
N ASN A 110 -0.57 -10.84 1.21
CA ASN A 110 -0.30 -12.28 1.18
C ASN A 110 -1.33 -13.08 0.36
N LYS A 111 -2.54 -12.55 0.18
CA LYS A 111 -3.59 -13.21 -0.59
C LYS A 111 -3.72 -12.66 -2.01
N GLY A 112 -2.89 -11.67 -2.39
CA GLY A 112 -3.03 -10.95 -3.65
C GLY A 112 -4.37 -10.20 -3.77
N MET A 113 -4.94 -9.78 -2.64
CA MET A 113 -6.21 -9.08 -2.56
C MET A 113 -6.00 -7.58 -2.38
N ILE A 114 -7.06 -6.81 -2.65
CA ILE A 114 -7.03 -5.36 -2.55
C ILE A 114 -7.38 -4.91 -1.12
N VAL A 115 -6.62 -3.96 -0.60
CA VAL A 115 -6.95 -3.26 0.64
C VAL A 115 -8.06 -2.24 0.37
N GLY A 116 -9.15 -2.31 1.12
CA GLY A 116 -10.27 -1.38 1.01
C GLY A 116 -11.59 -1.99 1.46
N ASN A 117 -12.64 -1.17 1.46
CA ASN A 117 -13.98 -1.60 1.87
C ASN A 117 -14.66 -2.42 0.75
N ASP A 118 -15.77 -3.07 1.09
CA ASP A 118 -16.46 -3.94 0.14
C ASP A 118 -17.04 -3.22 -1.07
N ARG A 119 -17.36 -1.92 -0.94
CA ARG A 119 -17.79 -1.09 -2.08
C ARG A 119 -16.65 -0.93 -3.08
N PHE A 120 -15.47 -0.52 -2.61
CA PHE A 120 -14.27 -0.37 -3.44
C PHE A 120 -13.88 -1.68 -4.11
N ARG A 121 -13.92 -2.79 -3.36
CA ARG A 121 -13.67 -4.13 -3.92
C ARG A 121 -14.64 -4.47 -5.04
N LYS A 122 -15.95 -4.28 -4.85
CA LYS A 122 -16.94 -4.52 -5.91
C LYS A 122 -16.69 -3.67 -7.15
N GLU A 123 -16.29 -2.42 -6.96
CA GLU A 123 -15.97 -1.50 -8.05
C GLU A 123 -14.75 -1.96 -8.85
N ILE A 124 -13.67 -2.36 -8.19
CA ILE A 124 -12.49 -2.90 -8.87
C ILE A 124 -12.78 -4.25 -9.53
N GLU A 125 -13.58 -5.12 -8.91
CA GLU A 125 -14.01 -6.38 -9.51
C GLU A 125 -14.76 -6.14 -10.83
N ALA A 126 -15.68 -5.16 -10.84
CA ALA A 126 -16.42 -4.76 -12.03
C ALA A 126 -15.52 -4.15 -13.12
N LEU A 127 -14.55 -3.31 -12.73
CA LEU A 127 -13.64 -2.64 -13.68
C LEU A 127 -12.61 -3.59 -14.29
N THR A 128 -12.10 -4.54 -13.51
CA THR A 128 -10.99 -5.42 -13.95
C THR A 128 -11.44 -6.77 -14.47
N GLY A 129 -12.69 -7.17 -14.18
CA GLY A 129 -13.18 -8.54 -14.40
C GLY A 129 -12.44 -9.59 -13.56
N ARG A 130 -11.50 -9.16 -12.70
CA ARG A 130 -10.71 -10.03 -11.84
C ARG A 130 -11.35 -10.12 -10.47
N ARG A 131 -11.38 -11.33 -9.94
CA ARG A 131 -11.88 -11.58 -8.59
C ARG A 131 -10.99 -10.89 -7.55
N VAL A 132 -11.60 -10.19 -6.61
CA VAL A 132 -10.92 -9.50 -5.49
C VAL A 132 -11.44 -9.92 -4.12
N LYS A 133 -12.23 -11.00 -4.07
CA LYS A 133 -12.76 -11.63 -2.85
C LYS A 133 -12.21 -13.03 -2.65
N GLU A 134 -12.01 -13.39 -1.39
CA GLU A 134 -11.56 -14.72 -1.00
C GLU A 134 -12.68 -15.77 -1.19
N LYS A 135 -12.32 -16.94 -1.71
CA LYS A 135 -13.16 -18.16 -1.64
C LYS A 135 -12.59 -19.10 -0.60
N LYS A 136 -13.42 -20.03 -0.11
CA LYS A 136 -12.95 -21.15 0.71
C LYS A 136 -11.79 -21.85 -0.02
N ARG A 137 -10.64 -21.93 0.64
CA ARG A 137 -9.50 -22.71 0.18
C ARG A 137 -9.88 -24.19 0.17
N GLY A 138 -9.43 -24.93 -0.84
CA GLY A 138 -9.63 -26.38 -0.94
C GLY A 138 -10.51 -26.80 -2.12
N ARG A 139 -10.52 -28.12 -2.36
CA ARG A 139 -11.31 -28.74 -3.43
C ARG A 139 -12.81 -28.52 -3.17
N PRO A 140 -13.64 -28.34 -4.22
CA PRO A 140 -15.09 -28.30 -4.05
C PRO A 140 -15.60 -29.52 -3.28
N VAL A 141 -16.51 -29.28 -2.34
CA VAL A 141 -17.20 -30.34 -1.61
C VAL A 141 -17.98 -31.18 -2.62
N GLY A 142 -17.84 -32.50 -2.56
CA GLY A 142 -18.50 -33.44 -3.47
C GLY A 142 -17.67 -33.86 -4.71
N TRP A 143 -16.43 -33.41 -4.87
CA TRP A 143 -15.60 -33.87 -6.00
C TRP A 143 -15.20 -35.36 -5.89
N ARG A 144 -15.03 -35.90 -4.67
CA ARG A 144 -14.65 -37.32 -4.52
C ARG A 144 -15.82 -38.19 -4.96
N LYS A 145 -15.58 -39.08 -5.94
CA LYS A 145 -16.51 -40.17 -6.24
C LYS A 145 -16.69 -41.03 -4.97
N PRO A 146 -17.90 -41.50 -4.67
CA PRO A 146 -18.11 -42.43 -3.57
C PRO A 146 -17.21 -43.65 -3.78
N LYS A 147 -16.63 -44.19 -2.69
CA LYS A 147 -15.98 -45.50 -2.76
C LYS A 147 -17.08 -46.52 -3.06
N VAL A 148 -16.91 -47.22 -4.19
CA VAL A 148 -17.63 -48.44 -4.52
C VAL A 148 -17.15 -49.55 -3.60
#